data_AF-A0A820DC50-F1
#
_entry.id   AF-A0A820DC50-F1
#
_cell.length_a   1.000
_cell.length_b   1.000
_cell.length_c   1.000
_cell.angle_alpha   90.00
_cell.angle_beta   90.00
_cell.angle_gamma   90.00
#
_symmetry.space_group_name_H-M   'P 1'
#
loop_
_entity.id
_entity.type
_entity.pdbx_description
1 polymer ?
#
loop_
_entity_poly.entity_id
_entity_poly.type
_entity_poly.pdbx_seq_one_letter_code
_entity_poly.pdbx_strand_id
1 'polypeptide(L)'
;MISWRIVNDSSSSVSVEILQRHAWRYDYFIPLCTAATIPNGQPLLGYGYFIVCVSTCPTGLSTLGSVQVPCTGYNIGEQYAMGEGRFTFSVPHNSSFIAVFSSSAWFGLVTGTSLTWSVAVQIQTFKRIDTGRYNNAPIITMLPIYRLRNKISYSIKINVADNDFDPYICLWSTGANQCGGLTNSVPGGIIDNYGCYLNFTPQLIGYYAAAVTVEDFILLPINISSTAYLSQVPIQFIFHVYNSTDPCVTGPIYIGDLVPDICIYMLVGSTYTTRVRFKVQCQNATVDSIISVNPTGLLTTALQQDPFDSTIYVFLANFTSNANQIGQNLYCFAGVDSIGNQGDS
;
A
#
# COMPACT_ATOMS: atom_id res chain seq x y z
N MET A 1 -1.34 3.48 3.03
CA MET A 1 -0.14 3.67 3.87
C MET A 1 0.15 5.16 3.99
N ILE A 2 0.96 5.52 4.98
CA ILE A 2 1.49 6.88 5.15
C ILE A 2 2.98 6.74 5.48
N SER A 3 3.85 7.26 4.63
CA SER A 3 5.31 7.29 4.86
C SER A 3 5.81 8.74 4.75
N TRP A 4 7.07 8.99 5.10
CA TRP A 4 7.62 10.34 5.12
C TRP A 4 9.12 10.36 4.87
N ARG A 5 9.61 11.54 4.47
CA ARG A 5 11.05 11.83 4.38
C ARG A 5 11.32 13.33 4.52
N ILE A 6 12.57 13.69 4.75
CA ILE A 6 13.02 15.09 4.75
C ILE A 6 13.42 15.50 3.33
N VAL A 7 12.81 16.56 2.80
CA VAL A 7 13.09 17.07 1.45
C VAL A 7 13.85 18.40 1.44
N ASN A 8 13.88 19.12 2.56
CA ASN A 8 14.65 20.35 2.70
C ASN A 8 15.04 20.60 4.16
N ASP A 9 16.19 21.23 4.39
CA ASP A 9 16.74 21.60 5.70
C ASP A 9 17.09 23.10 5.66
N SER A 10 16.35 23.92 6.42
CA SER A 10 16.61 25.35 6.57
C SER A 10 17.23 25.65 7.93
N SER A 11 17.66 26.88 8.19
CA SER A 11 18.27 27.24 9.48
C SER A 11 17.34 27.10 10.69
N SER A 12 16.01 27.13 10.50
CA SER A 12 15.02 27.14 11.60
C SER A 12 14.08 25.95 11.63
N SER A 13 13.93 25.23 10.52
CA SER A 13 13.02 24.08 10.39
C SER A 13 13.44 23.14 9.26
N VAL A 14 12.93 21.92 9.30
CA VAL A 14 13.00 20.97 8.19
C VAL A 14 11.66 20.90 7.47
N SER A 15 11.70 20.66 6.17
CA SER A 15 10.52 20.34 5.37
C SER A 15 10.36 18.83 5.27
N VAL A 16 9.25 18.33 5.81
CA VAL A 16 8.85 16.93 5.78
C VAL A 16 7.86 16.74 4.64
N GLU A 17 8.12 15.78 3.77
CA GLU A 17 7.15 15.30 2.78
C GLU A 17 6.44 14.06 3.32
N ILE A 18 5.11 14.04 3.21
CA ILE A 18 4.29 12.85 3.40
C ILE A 18 4.04 12.22 2.03
N LEU A 19 4.29 10.92 1.93
CA LEU A 19 3.74 10.07 0.88
C LEU A 19 2.54 9.31 1.46
N GLN A 20 1.40 9.41 0.79
CA GLN A 20 0.19 8.69 1.18
C GLN A 20 -0.45 7.98 0.01
N ARG A 21 -1.02 6.81 0.30
CA ARG A 21 -1.88 6.08 -0.63
C ARG A 21 -3.06 5.50 0.14
N HIS A 22 -4.23 5.75 -0.38
CA HIS A 22 -5.49 5.34 0.24
C HIS A 22 -6.34 4.63 -0.79
N ALA A 23 -7.01 3.57 -0.35
CA ALA A 23 -8.08 2.95 -1.11
C ALA A 23 -9.41 3.25 -0.42
N TRP A 24 -10.45 3.37 -1.23
CA TRP A 24 -11.80 3.75 -0.86
C TRP A 24 -12.79 2.92 -1.65
N ARG A 25 -14.04 2.87 -1.18
CA ARG A 25 -15.08 2.10 -1.86
C ARG A 25 -15.30 2.71 -3.24
N TYR A 26 -15.36 1.87 -4.28
CA TYR A 26 -15.38 2.32 -5.67
C TYR A 26 -16.46 3.38 -5.96
N ASP A 27 -17.64 3.20 -5.37
CA ASP A 27 -18.85 4.00 -5.56
C ASP A 27 -18.96 5.20 -4.59
N TYR A 28 -17.96 5.45 -3.74
CA TYR A 28 -18.03 6.47 -2.70
C TYR A 28 -17.87 7.91 -3.23
N PHE A 29 -17.01 8.11 -4.23
CA PHE A 29 -16.70 9.44 -4.78
C PHE A 29 -17.26 9.61 -6.19
N ILE A 30 -17.65 10.84 -6.52
CA ILE A 30 -18.20 11.24 -7.82
C ILE A 30 -17.35 12.37 -8.40
N PRO A 31 -16.98 12.34 -9.70
CA PRO A 31 -17.24 11.27 -10.68
C PRO A 31 -16.55 9.95 -10.29
N LEU A 32 -17.03 8.81 -10.80
CA LEU A 32 -16.38 7.52 -10.52
C LEU A 32 -14.94 7.50 -11.06
N CYS A 33 -14.07 6.75 -10.38
CA CYS A 33 -12.73 6.50 -10.89
C CYS A 33 -12.78 5.50 -12.04
N THR A 34 -12.32 5.91 -13.21
CA THR A 34 -12.37 5.12 -14.45
C THR A 34 -11.13 5.41 -15.28
N ALA A 35 -10.88 4.59 -16.31
CA ALA A 35 -9.82 4.87 -17.28
C ALA A 35 -9.95 6.25 -17.95
N ALA A 36 -11.16 6.82 -18.02
CA ALA A 36 -11.39 8.15 -18.59
C ALA A 36 -11.17 9.30 -17.58
N THR A 37 -11.33 9.06 -16.28
CA THR A 37 -11.19 10.09 -15.24
C THR A 37 -9.79 10.14 -14.63
N ILE A 38 -9.08 9.01 -14.58
CA ILE A 38 -7.69 8.93 -14.07
C ILE A 38 -6.73 9.90 -14.76
N PRO A 39 -6.69 10.03 -16.11
CA PRO A 39 -5.78 10.96 -16.78
C PRO A 39 -5.98 12.43 -16.38
N ASN A 40 -7.18 12.78 -15.91
CA ASN A 40 -7.53 14.12 -15.46
C ASN A 40 -7.34 14.32 -13.94
N GLY A 41 -6.77 13.32 -13.25
CA GLY A 41 -6.59 13.33 -11.79
C GLY A 41 -7.92 13.29 -11.03
N GLN A 42 -8.96 12.67 -11.61
CA GLN A 42 -10.31 12.61 -11.03
C GLN A 42 -10.78 11.17 -10.78
N PRO A 43 -11.68 10.97 -9.80
CA PRO A 43 -12.06 11.93 -8.76
C PRO A 43 -10.91 12.22 -7.81
N LEU A 44 -11.06 13.30 -7.04
CA LEU A 44 -10.25 13.53 -5.84
C LEU A 44 -10.85 12.70 -4.70
N LEU A 45 -10.13 11.64 -4.31
CA LEU A 45 -10.50 10.77 -3.20
C LEU A 45 -10.11 11.43 -1.88
N GLY A 46 -10.87 11.19 -0.81
CA GLY A 46 -10.51 11.64 0.54
C GLY A 46 -10.74 13.14 0.83
N TYR A 47 -11.52 13.85 0.00
CA TYR A 47 -11.87 15.25 0.25
C TYR A 47 -12.52 15.44 1.64
N GLY A 48 -12.08 16.47 2.37
CA GLY A 48 -12.60 16.80 3.70
C GLY A 48 -11.97 16.02 4.87
N TYR A 49 -11.05 15.09 4.58
CA TYR A 49 -10.29 14.34 5.58
C TYR A 49 -8.84 14.83 5.67
N PHE A 50 -8.23 14.64 6.84
CA PHE A 50 -6.91 15.16 7.16
C PHE A 50 -6.09 14.16 7.97
N ILE A 51 -4.77 14.27 7.83
CA ILE A 51 -3.80 13.68 8.76
C ILE A 51 -3.60 14.70 9.89
N VAL A 52 -3.85 14.28 11.12
CA VAL A 52 -3.75 15.13 12.31
C VAL A 52 -2.66 14.64 13.24
N CYS A 53 -1.99 15.56 13.93
CA CYS A 53 -1.05 15.19 14.96
C CYS A 53 -1.79 14.86 16.26
N VAL A 54 -1.41 13.75 16.92
CA VAL A 54 -2.10 13.25 18.12
C VAL A 54 -1.20 13.06 19.34
N SER A 55 0.12 13.07 19.17
CA SER A 55 1.08 12.91 20.26
C SER A 55 2.32 13.76 20.01
N THR A 56 2.81 14.41 21.09
CA THR A 56 4.02 15.25 21.11
C THR A 56 4.08 16.28 19.97
N CYS A 57 2.93 16.88 19.65
CA CYS A 57 2.77 17.75 18.49
C CYS A 57 3.59 19.03 18.59
N PRO A 58 4.37 19.38 17.54
CA PRO A 58 5.01 20.68 17.44
C PRO A 58 4.00 21.82 17.61
N THR A 59 4.44 22.92 18.23
CA THR A 59 3.57 24.09 18.45
C THR A 59 2.95 24.59 17.15
N GLY A 60 1.62 24.69 17.12
CA GLY A 60 0.87 25.13 15.95
C GLY A 60 0.61 24.04 14.89
N LEU A 61 1.08 22.80 15.09
CA LEU A 61 0.90 21.70 14.15
C LEU A 61 -0.14 20.69 14.66
N SER A 62 -1.42 21.06 14.63
CA SER A 62 -2.53 20.13 14.92
C SER A 62 -2.94 19.31 13.70
N THR A 63 -2.89 19.90 12.50
CA THR A 63 -3.18 19.27 11.22
C THR A 63 -1.95 19.31 10.34
N LEU A 64 -1.54 18.16 9.80
CA LEU A 64 -0.39 18.08 8.90
C LEU A 64 -0.78 18.46 7.48
N GLY A 65 -1.88 17.89 6.98
CA GLY A 65 -2.34 18.08 5.61
C GLY A 65 -3.55 17.22 5.27
N SER A 66 -4.10 17.45 4.09
CA SER A 66 -5.26 16.69 3.60
C SER A 66 -4.86 15.30 3.14
N VAL A 67 -5.76 14.31 3.32
CA VAL A 67 -5.62 12.99 2.67
C VAL A 67 -6.15 12.96 1.24
N GLN A 68 -6.54 14.12 0.72
CA GLN A 68 -7.10 14.24 -0.60
C GLN A 68 -6.04 13.93 -1.68
N VAL A 69 -6.37 12.97 -2.55
CA VAL A 69 -5.45 12.47 -3.59
C VAL A 69 -6.20 12.23 -4.90
N PRO A 70 -5.58 12.44 -6.07
CA PRO A 70 -6.17 12.05 -7.34
C PRO A 70 -6.31 10.53 -7.41
N CYS A 71 -7.39 10.05 -8.02
CA CYS A 71 -7.51 8.63 -8.30
C CYS A 71 -6.46 8.16 -9.32
N THR A 72 -5.82 7.04 -9.04
CA THR A 72 -4.78 6.44 -9.87
C THR A 72 -5.11 5.00 -10.29
N GLY A 73 -6.12 4.39 -9.69
CA GLY A 73 -6.53 3.02 -10.02
C GLY A 73 -7.88 2.65 -9.41
N TYR A 74 -8.51 1.64 -9.99
CA TYR A 74 -9.80 1.12 -9.50
C TYR A 74 -9.96 -0.34 -9.91
N ASN A 75 -10.85 -1.04 -9.23
CA ASN A 75 -11.36 -2.34 -9.64
C ASN A 75 -12.83 -2.44 -9.23
N ILE A 76 -13.69 -2.62 -10.23
CA ILE A 76 -15.15 -2.70 -10.02
C ILE A 76 -15.53 -4.02 -9.34
N GLY A 77 -14.91 -5.14 -9.73
CA GLY A 77 -15.20 -6.45 -9.15
C GLY A 77 -14.85 -6.52 -7.66
N GLU A 78 -13.72 -5.93 -7.29
CA GLU A 78 -13.26 -5.85 -5.89
C GLU A 78 -13.75 -4.59 -5.15
N GLN A 79 -14.58 -3.75 -5.79
CA GLN A 79 -15.24 -2.59 -5.18
C GLN A 79 -14.28 -1.56 -4.56
N TYR A 80 -13.13 -1.30 -5.17
CA TYR A 80 -12.22 -0.24 -4.72
C TYR A 80 -11.86 0.78 -5.80
N ALA A 81 -11.58 2.00 -5.35
CA ALA A 81 -10.83 3.03 -6.04
C ALA A 81 -9.65 3.43 -5.14
N MET A 82 -8.52 3.79 -5.71
CA MET A 82 -7.32 4.16 -4.96
C MET A 82 -6.64 5.38 -5.54
N GLY A 83 -5.90 6.09 -4.69
CA GLY A 83 -5.13 7.25 -5.10
C GLY A 83 -3.84 7.36 -4.31
N GLU A 84 -2.89 8.08 -4.87
CA GLU A 84 -1.61 8.41 -4.26
C GLU A 84 -1.41 9.92 -4.31
N GLY A 85 -0.84 10.48 -3.26
CA GLY A 85 -0.43 11.88 -3.28
C GLY A 85 0.67 12.16 -2.28
N ARG A 86 1.21 13.37 -2.42
CA ARG A 86 2.25 13.90 -1.55
C ARG A 86 1.90 15.31 -1.15
N PHE A 87 2.32 15.69 0.05
CA PHE A 87 2.30 17.07 0.49
C PHE A 87 3.45 17.32 1.46
N THR A 88 3.86 18.57 1.57
CA THR A 88 4.96 18.98 2.45
C THR A 88 4.47 19.91 3.54
N PHE A 89 5.09 19.82 4.71
CA PHE A 89 4.88 20.74 5.82
C PHE A 89 6.21 21.00 6.53
N SER A 90 6.29 22.07 7.33
CA SER A 90 7.50 22.44 8.05
C SER A 90 7.41 22.04 9.51
N VAL A 91 8.51 21.52 10.05
CA VAL A 91 8.62 21.03 11.43
C VAL A 91 9.93 21.54 12.04
N PRO A 92 9.97 21.87 13.34
CA PRO A 92 11.24 22.15 14.01
C PRO A 92 12.22 20.97 13.91
N HIS A 93 13.51 21.28 13.91
CA HIS A 93 14.55 20.26 14.08
C HIS A 93 14.37 19.48 15.37
N ASN A 94 14.82 18.23 15.39
CA ASN A 94 14.82 17.38 16.58
C ASN A 94 13.42 17.19 17.21
N SER A 95 12.40 17.04 16.38
CA SER A 95 11.03 16.71 16.78
C SER A 95 10.77 15.21 16.64
N SER A 96 9.95 14.65 17.52
CA SER A 96 9.40 13.29 17.42
C SER A 96 7.92 13.36 17.73
N PHE A 97 7.06 12.96 16.80
CA PHE A 97 5.61 13.04 16.97
C PHE A 97 4.86 11.98 16.17
N ILE A 98 3.62 11.75 16.56
CA ILE A 98 2.74 10.77 15.90
C ILE A 98 1.62 11.53 15.19
N ALA A 99 1.45 11.20 13.92
CA ALA A 99 0.37 11.70 13.09
C ALA A 99 -0.55 10.55 12.68
N VAL A 100 -1.86 10.82 12.63
CA VAL A 100 -2.90 9.80 12.43
C VAL A 100 -3.85 10.25 11.32
N PHE A 101 -4.24 9.30 10.49
CA PHE A 101 -5.47 9.37 9.73
C PHE A 101 -6.45 8.33 10.28
N SER A 102 -7.69 8.76 10.56
CA SER A 102 -8.75 7.89 11.05
C SER A 102 -10.07 8.24 10.40
N SER A 103 -10.86 7.22 10.07
CA SER A 103 -12.20 7.37 9.50
C SER A 103 -13.10 6.19 9.90
N SER A 104 -14.38 6.28 9.56
CA SER A 104 -15.27 5.11 9.61
C SER A 104 -14.74 3.99 8.72
N ALA A 105 -15.03 2.73 9.10
CA ALA A 105 -14.74 1.61 8.22
C ALA A 105 -15.51 1.72 6.91
N TRP A 106 -14.87 1.34 5.81
CA TRP A 106 -15.48 1.38 4.48
C TRP A 106 -15.83 -0.02 3.93
N PHE A 107 -15.43 -1.09 4.63
CA PHE A 107 -15.91 -2.46 4.45
C PHE A 107 -16.47 -3.03 5.76
N GLY A 108 -17.52 -3.86 5.66
CA GLY A 108 -17.98 -4.72 6.75
C GLY A 108 -17.10 -5.96 6.84
N LEU A 109 -16.61 -6.28 8.04
CA LEU A 109 -15.72 -7.42 8.27
C LEU A 109 -16.47 -8.59 8.90
N VAL A 110 -16.05 -9.81 8.58
CA VAL A 110 -16.61 -11.03 9.18
C VAL A 110 -16.02 -11.35 10.54
N THR A 111 -14.87 -10.75 10.86
CA THR A 111 -14.19 -10.84 12.15
C THR A 111 -13.63 -9.48 12.54
N GLY A 112 -13.51 -9.21 13.84
CA GLY A 112 -13.08 -7.90 14.35
C GLY A 112 -14.23 -6.90 14.47
N THR A 113 -13.90 -5.60 14.53
CA THR A 113 -14.90 -4.52 14.61
C THR A 113 -14.78 -3.56 13.42
N SER A 114 -15.91 -3.14 12.87
CA SER A 114 -16.00 -2.26 11.69
C SER A 114 -16.38 -0.82 12.04
N LEU A 115 -16.05 -0.34 13.25
CA LEU A 115 -16.50 0.99 13.68
C LEU A 115 -15.59 2.11 13.15
N THR A 116 -14.28 2.01 13.39
CA THR A 116 -13.30 3.03 12.98
C THR A 116 -11.99 2.39 12.57
N TRP A 117 -11.43 2.80 11.44
CA TRP A 117 -10.10 2.37 10.99
C TRP A 117 -9.14 3.55 11.12
N SER A 118 -7.94 3.28 11.59
CA SER A 118 -6.95 4.31 11.89
C SER A 118 -5.57 3.82 11.52
N VAL A 119 -4.74 4.70 10.96
CA VAL A 119 -3.32 4.46 10.66
C VAL A 119 -2.49 5.57 11.28
N ALA A 120 -1.41 5.21 11.97
CA ALA A 120 -0.52 6.16 12.62
C ALA A 120 0.88 6.04 12.06
N VAL A 121 1.47 7.17 11.71
CA VAL A 121 2.86 7.29 11.30
C VAL A 121 3.63 8.04 12.38
N GLN A 122 4.83 7.56 12.69
CA GLN A 122 5.75 8.29 13.56
C GLN A 122 6.80 9.01 12.73
N ILE A 123 6.93 10.31 12.97
CA ILE A 123 7.82 11.21 12.25
C ILE A 123 8.90 11.71 13.21
N GLN A 124 10.15 11.62 12.77
CA GLN A 124 11.32 12.01 13.54
C GLN A 124 12.24 12.92 12.72
N THR A 125 12.65 14.07 13.26
CA THR A 125 13.48 15.06 12.54
C THR A 125 14.86 15.23 13.18
N PHE A 126 15.40 14.16 13.75
CA PHE A 126 16.78 14.11 14.25
C PHE A 126 17.73 13.66 13.13
N LYS A 127 18.96 14.15 13.14
CA LYS A 127 20.03 13.58 12.33
C LYS A 127 20.50 12.29 13.00
N ARG A 128 20.61 11.22 12.20
CA ARG A 128 21.07 9.91 12.67
C ARG A 128 22.53 10.00 13.09
N ILE A 129 22.88 9.24 14.13
CA ILE A 129 24.22 9.27 14.73
C ILE A 129 25.29 8.57 13.87
N ASP A 130 24.87 7.64 13.02
CA ASP A 130 25.73 6.80 12.18
C ASP A 130 26.10 7.48 10.85
N THR A 131 25.15 8.20 10.25
CA THR A 131 25.34 8.85 8.94
C THR A 131 25.41 10.37 8.99
N GLY A 132 24.96 11.00 10.08
CA GLY A 132 24.80 12.45 10.17
C GLY A 132 23.69 13.00 9.26
N ARG A 133 22.87 12.13 8.65
CA ARG A 133 21.75 12.48 7.76
C ARG A 133 20.42 12.22 8.45
N TYR A 134 19.34 12.79 7.91
CA TYR A 134 17.99 12.44 8.35
C TYR A 134 17.61 11.05 7.85
N ASN A 135 16.69 10.41 8.56
CA ASN A 135 16.09 9.16 8.11
C ASN A 135 15.11 9.41 6.95
N ASN A 136 15.07 8.46 6.02
CA ASN A 136 14.05 8.33 4.98
C ASN A 136 13.21 7.10 5.31
N ALA A 137 12.05 7.31 5.93
CA ALA A 137 11.20 6.20 6.35
C ALA A 137 10.87 5.26 5.18
N PRO A 138 10.72 3.95 5.44
CA PRO A 138 10.48 2.97 4.39
C PRO A 138 9.17 3.25 3.66
N ILE A 139 9.13 2.85 2.39
CA ILE A 139 7.92 2.85 1.58
C ILE A 139 7.37 1.43 1.55
N ILE A 140 6.13 1.28 2.00
CA ILE A 140 5.43 0.01 2.00
C ILE A 140 4.42 0.00 0.86
N THR A 141 4.29 -1.12 0.16
CA THR A 141 3.25 -1.31 -0.85
C THR A 141 2.58 -2.67 -0.68
N MET A 142 1.26 -2.69 -0.78
CA MET A 142 0.44 -3.91 -0.77
C MET A 142 -0.74 -3.68 -1.71
N LEU A 143 -1.25 -4.74 -2.34
CA LEU A 143 -2.52 -4.63 -3.04
C LEU A 143 -3.63 -4.21 -2.07
N PRO A 144 -4.59 -3.37 -2.50
CA PRO A 144 -5.67 -2.95 -1.61
C PRO A 144 -6.50 -4.14 -1.10
N ILE A 145 -6.69 -5.14 -1.96
CA ILE A 145 -7.48 -6.35 -1.70
C ILE A 145 -6.70 -7.57 -2.20
N TYR A 146 -6.68 -8.63 -1.39
CA TYR A 146 -6.18 -9.95 -1.73
C TYR A 146 -7.33 -10.96 -1.73
N ARG A 147 -7.54 -11.71 -2.82
CA ARG A 147 -8.54 -12.78 -2.86
C ARG A 147 -7.95 -14.08 -2.34
N LEU A 148 -8.60 -14.64 -1.33
CA LEU A 148 -8.18 -15.89 -0.70
C LEU A 148 -9.32 -16.90 -0.75
N ARG A 149 -8.99 -18.18 -0.91
CA ARG A 149 -9.96 -19.26 -0.75
C ARG A 149 -10.10 -19.63 0.72
N ASN A 150 -11.33 -19.86 1.14
CA ASN A 150 -11.62 -20.32 2.49
C ASN A 150 -10.88 -21.64 2.79
N LYS A 151 -10.32 -21.76 4.00
CA LYS A 151 -9.61 -22.95 4.51
C LYS A 151 -8.30 -23.33 3.81
N ILE A 152 -7.75 -22.45 2.97
CA ILE A 152 -6.41 -22.60 2.39
C ILE A 152 -5.43 -21.70 3.15
N SER A 153 -4.23 -22.20 3.41
CA SER A 153 -3.18 -21.42 4.08
C SER A 153 -2.42 -20.57 3.07
N TYR A 154 -2.18 -19.31 3.42
CA TYR A 154 -1.45 -18.35 2.61
C TYR A 154 -0.26 -17.78 3.38
N SER A 155 0.80 -17.45 2.64
CA SER A 155 1.95 -16.69 3.11
C SER A 155 2.10 -15.46 2.22
N ILE A 156 1.89 -14.28 2.79
CA ILE A 156 1.79 -13.03 2.04
C ILE A 156 2.96 -12.14 2.44
N LYS A 157 3.85 -11.85 1.48
CA LYS A 157 4.97 -10.94 1.68
C LYS A 157 4.46 -9.51 1.82
N ILE A 158 4.94 -8.81 2.85
CA ILE A 158 4.75 -7.36 3.00
C ILE A 158 5.89 -6.68 2.25
N ASN A 159 5.57 -5.98 1.16
CA ASN A 159 6.61 -5.37 0.31
C ASN A 159 7.06 -4.04 0.93
N VAL A 160 8.30 -4.03 1.41
CA VAL A 160 8.98 -2.88 2.03
C VAL A 160 10.18 -2.50 1.19
N ALA A 161 10.32 -1.21 0.88
CA ALA A 161 11.51 -0.65 0.27
C ALA A 161 12.04 0.46 1.19
N ASP A 162 13.27 0.29 1.66
CA ASP A 162 13.95 1.29 2.48
C ASP A 162 14.99 2.05 1.64
N ASN A 163 14.97 3.38 1.73
CA ASN A 163 15.86 4.24 0.93
C ASN A 163 17.25 4.38 1.52
N ASP A 164 17.41 4.14 2.83
CA ASP A 164 18.67 4.23 3.54
C ASP A 164 19.35 2.85 3.72
N PHE A 165 18.68 1.78 3.27
CA PHE A 165 19.06 0.37 3.42
C PHE A 165 19.10 -0.08 4.88
N ASP A 166 18.23 0.50 5.70
CA ASP A 166 18.10 0.15 7.10
C ASP A 166 17.41 -1.21 7.27
N PRO A 167 17.83 -2.02 8.26
CA PRO A 167 17.06 -3.18 8.68
C PRO A 167 15.71 -2.76 9.25
N TYR A 168 14.68 -3.54 8.93
CA TYR A 168 13.32 -3.30 9.39
C TYR A 168 12.66 -4.58 9.93
N ILE A 169 11.60 -4.40 10.71
CA ILE A 169 10.69 -5.48 11.13
C ILE A 169 9.24 -5.12 10.84
N CYS A 170 8.40 -6.13 10.69
CA CYS A 170 6.95 -5.98 10.53
C CYS A 170 6.22 -6.44 11.80
N LEU A 171 5.27 -5.66 12.27
CA LEU A 171 4.49 -5.94 13.48
C LEU A 171 2.99 -5.78 13.21
N TRP A 172 2.16 -6.53 13.93
CA TRP A 172 0.74 -6.19 13.99
C TRP A 172 0.59 -4.79 14.60
N SER A 173 -0.16 -3.92 13.94
CA SER A 173 -0.48 -2.60 14.49
C SER A 173 -1.36 -2.75 15.74
N THR A 174 -1.09 -1.96 16.78
CA THR A 174 -1.82 -2.04 18.06
C THR A 174 -2.36 -0.69 18.53
N GLY A 175 -3.47 -0.74 19.25
CA GLY A 175 -4.10 0.45 19.85
C GLY A 175 -4.93 1.29 18.88
N ALA A 176 -5.69 2.22 19.46
CA ALA A 176 -6.69 3.02 18.74
C ALA A 176 -6.09 3.86 17.59
N ASN A 177 -4.84 4.31 17.74
CA ASN A 177 -4.19 5.14 16.73
C ASN A 177 -3.66 4.34 15.53
N GLN A 178 -3.00 3.19 15.76
CA GLN A 178 -2.33 2.44 14.67
C GLN A 178 -3.27 1.51 13.90
N CYS A 179 -4.33 1.01 14.53
CA CYS A 179 -5.28 0.08 13.89
C CYS A 179 -6.76 0.38 14.16
N GLY A 180 -7.08 1.29 15.09
CA GLY A 180 -8.47 1.59 15.45
C GLY A 180 -9.20 0.33 15.92
N GLY A 181 -10.29 -0.02 15.24
CA GLY A 181 -11.10 -1.21 15.51
C GLY A 181 -10.62 -2.50 14.84
N LEU A 182 -9.50 -2.46 14.10
CA LEU A 182 -9.00 -3.62 13.35
C LEU A 182 -8.33 -4.70 14.20
N THR A 183 -8.29 -4.55 15.52
CA THR A 183 -7.81 -5.59 16.44
C THR A 183 -8.54 -6.92 16.21
N ASN A 184 -7.78 -8.01 16.07
CA ASN A 184 -8.30 -9.37 15.85
C ASN A 184 -9.13 -9.55 14.57
N SER A 185 -8.94 -8.69 13.56
CA SER A 185 -9.65 -8.80 12.26
C SER A 185 -9.08 -9.86 11.33
N VAL A 186 -7.98 -10.53 11.72
CA VAL A 186 -7.36 -11.66 11.02
C VAL A 186 -7.04 -12.76 12.05
N PRO A 187 -8.04 -13.50 12.54
CA PRO A 187 -7.83 -14.46 13.64
C PRO A 187 -6.83 -15.57 13.26
N GLY A 188 -5.87 -15.83 14.14
CA GLY A 188 -4.82 -16.81 13.91
C GLY A 188 -3.74 -16.38 12.90
N GLY A 189 -3.79 -15.15 12.40
CA GLY A 189 -2.74 -14.60 11.54
C GLY A 189 -1.43 -14.37 12.31
N ILE A 190 -0.31 -14.85 11.76
CA ILE A 190 1.02 -14.74 12.36
C ILE A 190 1.92 -13.94 11.42
N ILE A 191 2.60 -12.93 11.95
CA ILE A 191 3.62 -12.18 11.21
C ILE A 191 5.01 -12.73 11.57
N ASP A 192 5.76 -13.17 10.57
CA ASP A 192 7.21 -13.29 10.68
C ASP A 192 7.79 -11.88 10.71
N ASN A 193 8.23 -11.44 11.88
CA ASN A 193 8.64 -10.05 12.10
C ASN A 193 9.87 -9.67 11.27
N TYR A 194 10.81 -10.60 11.07
CA TYR A 194 12.07 -10.32 10.37
C TYR A 194 11.97 -10.58 8.87
N GLY A 195 11.21 -11.61 8.47
CA GLY A 195 10.94 -11.89 7.06
C GLY A 195 9.85 -11.02 6.45
N CYS A 196 9.03 -10.36 7.28
CA CYS A 196 7.87 -9.57 6.86
C CYS A 196 6.85 -10.38 6.04
N TYR A 197 6.54 -11.60 6.50
CA TYR A 197 5.48 -12.44 5.93
C TYR A 197 4.29 -12.56 6.88
N LEU A 198 3.08 -12.37 6.36
CA LEU A 198 1.85 -12.68 7.06
C LEU A 198 1.35 -14.07 6.64
N ASN A 199 1.34 -14.99 7.60
CA ASN A 199 0.78 -16.34 7.44
C ASN A 199 -0.65 -16.38 7.98
N PHE A 200 -1.60 -16.81 7.17
CA PHE A 200 -3.03 -16.79 7.53
C PHE A 200 -3.81 -17.89 6.81
N THR A 201 -4.73 -18.53 7.54
CA THR A 201 -5.70 -19.51 7.02
C THR A 201 -7.11 -19.04 7.36
N PRO A 202 -7.83 -18.38 6.43
CA PRO A 202 -9.18 -17.91 6.71
C PRO A 202 -10.15 -19.08 6.97
N GLN A 203 -11.11 -18.86 7.87
CA GLN A 203 -12.09 -19.86 8.31
C GLN A 203 -13.54 -19.54 7.89
N LEU A 204 -13.83 -18.25 7.71
CA LEU A 204 -15.13 -17.72 7.29
C LEU A 204 -15.00 -17.03 5.92
N ILE A 205 -16.07 -17.09 5.13
CA ILE A 205 -16.20 -16.37 3.86
C ILE A 205 -16.54 -14.90 4.17
N GLY A 206 -15.96 -13.97 3.43
CA GLY A 206 -16.20 -12.53 3.53
C GLY A 206 -14.92 -11.73 3.69
N TYR A 207 -15.04 -10.48 4.15
CA TYR A 207 -13.90 -9.57 4.23
C TYR A 207 -13.21 -9.59 5.60
N TYR A 208 -11.88 -9.60 5.56
CA TYR A 208 -10.99 -9.43 6.71
C TYR A 208 -10.10 -8.22 6.43
N ALA A 209 -9.50 -7.62 7.45
CA ALA A 209 -8.59 -6.50 7.27
C ALA A 209 -7.34 -6.66 8.13
N ALA A 210 -6.17 -6.50 7.53
CA ALA A 210 -4.90 -6.51 8.21
C ALA A 210 -4.41 -5.06 8.45
N ALA A 211 -3.86 -4.81 9.63
CA ALA A 211 -3.17 -3.57 9.98
C ALA A 211 -1.76 -3.92 10.47
N VAL A 212 -0.75 -3.49 9.73
CA VAL A 212 0.65 -3.79 10.00
C VAL A 212 1.45 -2.49 10.09
N THR A 213 2.38 -2.46 11.02
CA THR A 213 3.35 -1.37 11.17
C THR A 213 4.73 -1.92 10.82
N VAL A 214 5.46 -1.20 9.97
CA VAL A 214 6.88 -1.47 9.71
C VAL A 214 7.71 -0.48 10.51
N GLU A 215 8.71 -1.00 11.20
CA GLU A 215 9.66 -0.22 11.97
C GLU A 215 11.05 -0.42 11.38
N ASP A 216 11.76 0.67 11.08
CA ASP A 216 13.14 0.67 10.61
C ASP A 216 14.11 1.06 11.74
N PHE A 217 15.35 0.60 11.64
CA PHE A 217 16.36 0.76 12.69
C PHE A 217 17.73 0.98 12.08
N ILE A 218 18.62 1.69 12.79
CA ILE A 218 20.05 1.72 12.42
C ILE A 218 20.65 0.32 12.44
N LEU A 219 20.28 -0.48 13.45
CA LEU A 219 20.71 -1.87 13.60
C LEU A 219 19.50 -2.73 13.93
N LEU A 220 19.44 -3.92 13.33
CA LEU A 220 18.35 -4.85 13.56
C LEU A 220 18.27 -5.18 15.06
N PRO A 221 17.10 -5.01 15.70
CA PRO A 221 16.99 -5.24 17.13
C PRO A 221 17.04 -6.74 17.43
N ILE A 222 17.60 -7.10 18.59
CA ILE A 222 17.58 -8.48 19.10
C ILE A 222 16.19 -8.82 19.68
N ASN A 223 15.46 -7.80 20.13
CA ASN A 223 14.12 -7.93 20.70
C ASN A 223 13.13 -7.06 19.92
N ILE A 224 12.05 -7.67 19.43
CA ILE A 224 10.97 -7.02 18.65
C ILE A 224 10.20 -5.95 19.43
N SER A 225 10.33 -5.89 20.76
CA SER A 225 9.74 -4.83 21.59
C SER A 225 10.64 -3.60 21.74
N SER A 226 11.70 -3.48 20.92
CA SER A 226 12.59 -2.32 20.94
C SER A 226 11.82 -1.05 20.62
N THR A 227 12.14 0.05 21.30
CA THR A 227 11.59 1.39 21.02
C THR A 227 12.58 2.29 20.30
N ALA A 228 13.74 1.74 19.89
CA ALA A 228 14.81 2.46 19.22
C ALA A 228 14.65 2.50 17.69
N TYR A 229 13.42 2.40 17.19
CA TYR A 229 13.12 2.56 15.77
C TYR A 229 13.32 4.01 15.32
N LEU A 230 13.68 4.20 14.06
CA LEU A 230 13.82 5.52 13.43
C LEU A 230 12.47 6.06 12.95
N SER A 231 11.57 5.16 12.56
CA SER A 231 10.22 5.47 12.13
C SER A 231 9.26 4.30 12.35
N GLN A 232 7.97 4.61 12.31
CA GLN A 232 6.90 3.62 12.26
C GLN A 232 6.00 3.98 11.07
N VAL A 233 5.92 3.08 10.08
CA VAL A 233 5.16 3.29 8.85
C VAL A 233 3.98 2.30 8.79
N PRO A 234 2.73 2.77 8.74
CA PRO A 234 1.56 1.90 8.73
C PRO A 234 1.14 1.47 7.32
N ILE A 235 0.66 0.23 7.19
CA ILE A 235 -0.05 -0.29 6.03
C ILE A 235 -1.32 -1.03 6.48
N GLN A 236 -2.41 -0.82 5.73
CA GLN A 236 -3.66 -1.57 5.87
C GLN A 236 -4.08 -2.10 4.51
N PHE A 237 -4.60 -3.32 4.49
CA PHE A 237 -5.09 -4.00 3.30
C PHE A 237 -6.15 -5.04 3.70
N ILE A 238 -6.92 -5.50 2.72
CA ILE A 238 -8.12 -6.31 2.94
C ILE A 238 -7.93 -7.70 2.32
N PHE A 239 -8.52 -8.71 2.94
CA PHE A 239 -8.72 -10.02 2.32
C PHE A 239 -10.18 -10.19 1.92
N HIS A 240 -10.42 -10.55 0.66
CA HIS A 240 -11.72 -11.00 0.18
C HIS A 240 -11.71 -12.54 0.14
N VAL A 241 -12.27 -13.17 1.18
CA VAL A 241 -12.31 -14.62 1.28
C VAL A 241 -13.56 -15.14 0.61
N TYR A 242 -13.39 -16.05 -0.35
CA TYR A 242 -14.48 -16.67 -1.09
C TYR A 242 -14.41 -18.20 -0.99
N ASN A 243 -15.49 -18.87 -1.39
CA ASN A 243 -15.54 -20.32 -1.51
C ASN A 243 -15.52 -20.72 -2.98
N SER A 244 -14.80 -21.80 -3.30
CA SER A 244 -14.80 -22.41 -4.63
C SER A 244 -14.71 -23.91 -4.49
N THR A 245 -15.49 -24.62 -5.31
CA THR A 245 -15.43 -26.08 -5.42
C THR A 245 -14.44 -26.56 -6.47
N ASP A 246 -13.83 -25.63 -7.21
CA ASP A 246 -12.86 -25.98 -8.26
C ASP A 246 -11.57 -26.54 -7.63
N PRO A 247 -11.04 -27.68 -8.09
CA PRO A 247 -9.84 -28.28 -7.53
C PRO A 247 -8.56 -27.47 -7.79
N CYS A 248 -8.52 -26.60 -8.80
CA CYS A 248 -7.36 -25.80 -9.13
C CYS A 248 -7.30 -24.53 -8.28
N VAL A 249 -6.30 -24.43 -7.41
CA VAL A 249 -6.12 -23.34 -6.43
C VAL A 249 -5.02 -22.34 -6.83
N THR A 250 -4.31 -22.59 -7.94
CA THR A 250 -3.18 -21.78 -8.36
C THR A 250 -3.66 -20.58 -9.16
N GLY A 251 -3.33 -19.38 -8.70
CA GLY A 251 -3.63 -18.14 -9.42
C GLY A 251 -2.79 -17.93 -10.68
N PRO A 252 -3.14 -16.91 -11.50
CA PRO A 252 -2.32 -16.50 -12.63
C PRO A 252 -0.88 -16.18 -12.23
N ILE A 253 0.09 -16.67 -12.98
CA ILE A 253 1.52 -16.41 -12.73
C ILE A 253 1.97 -15.22 -13.56
N TYR A 254 2.63 -14.25 -12.93
CA TYR A 254 3.23 -13.14 -13.64
C TYR A 254 4.44 -13.59 -14.48
N ILE A 255 4.43 -13.23 -15.76
CA ILE A 255 5.47 -13.52 -16.76
C ILE A 255 5.78 -12.28 -17.62
N GLY A 256 5.64 -11.08 -17.04
CA GLY A 256 5.86 -9.81 -17.72
C GLY A 256 7.32 -9.57 -18.13
N ASP A 257 7.60 -8.40 -18.71
CA ASP A 257 8.94 -8.05 -19.17
C ASP A 257 9.92 -7.72 -18.03
N LEU A 258 9.39 -7.27 -16.89
CA LEU A 258 10.19 -6.92 -15.70
C LEU A 258 10.16 -8.05 -14.70
N VAL A 259 11.30 -8.39 -14.09
CA VAL A 259 11.29 -9.30 -12.93
C VAL A 259 10.69 -8.59 -11.71
N PRO A 260 10.00 -9.31 -10.80
CA PRO A 260 9.54 -8.73 -9.53
C PRO A 260 10.68 -8.06 -8.75
N ASP A 261 10.35 -7.03 -7.98
CA ASP A 261 11.28 -6.25 -7.14
C ASP A 261 12.41 -5.49 -7.88
N ILE A 262 12.35 -5.36 -9.22
CA ILE A 262 13.33 -4.57 -9.97
C ILE A 262 13.13 -3.06 -9.79
N CYS A 263 14.23 -2.32 -9.63
CA CYS A 263 14.24 -0.86 -9.64
C CYS A 263 14.60 -0.32 -11.03
N ILE A 264 13.79 0.60 -11.55
CA ILE A 264 14.03 1.28 -12.84
C ILE A 264 14.30 2.76 -12.58
N TYR A 265 15.47 3.23 -13.00
CA TYR A 265 15.82 4.64 -12.90
C TYR A 265 15.21 5.43 -14.04
N MET A 266 14.50 6.51 -13.70
CA MET A 266 13.81 7.35 -14.68
C MET A 266 14.08 8.83 -14.40
N LEU A 267 14.33 9.59 -15.47
CA LEU A 267 14.37 11.05 -15.39
C LEU A 267 12.94 11.59 -15.27
N VAL A 268 12.79 12.75 -14.65
CA VAL A 268 11.50 13.46 -14.54
C VAL A 268 10.96 13.78 -15.94
N GLY A 269 9.66 13.57 -16.15
CA GLY A 269 8.99 13.81 -17.43
C GLY A 269 9.22 12.72 -18.49
N SER A 270 9.95 11.66 -18.15
CA SER A 270 10.13 10.51 -19.05
C SER A 270 9.00 9.52 -18.90
N THR A 271 8.62 8.88 -20.01
CA THR A 271 7.65 7.78 -20.02
C THR A 271 8.38 6.45 -20.21
N TYR A 272 8.02 5.47 -19.38
CA TYR A 272 8.47 4.09 -19.52
C TYR A 272 7.25 3.19 -19.75
N THR A 273 7.37 2.31 -20.75
CA THR A 273 6.32 1.36 -21.13
C THR A 273 6.82 -0.06 -20.90
N THR A 274 6.01 -0.87 -20.22
CA THR A 274 6.29 -2.31 -20.04
C THR A 274 5.08 -3.16 -20.34
N ARG A 275 5.31 -4.39 -20.82
CA ARG A 275 4.27 -5.40 -20.97
C ARG A 275 4.13 -6.17 -19.67
N VAL A 276 2.96 -6.02 -19.05
CA VAL A 276 2.54 -6.87 -17.95
C VAL A 276 1.83 -8.07 -18.54
N ARG A 277 2.27 -9.27 -18.18
CA ARG A 277 1.72 -10.52 -18.69
C ARG A 277 1.43 -11.48 -17.56
N PHE A 278 0.28 -12.12 -17.63
CA PHE A 278 -0.12 -13.17 -16.69
C PHE A 278 -0.46 -14.44 -17.46
N LYS A 279 0.03 -15.58 -16.98
CA LYS A 279 -0.30 -16.91 -17.49
C LYS A 279 -1.26 -17.61 -16.55
N VAL A 280 -2.44 -17.94 -17.03
CA VAL A 280 -3.45 -18.71 -16.29
C VAL A 280 -2.98 -20.16 -16.12
N GLN A 281 -3.17 -20.70 -14.91
CA GLN A 281 -2.73 -22.06 -14.57
C GLN A 281 -3.88 -23.08 -14.60
N CYS A 282 -5.09 -22.63 -14.28
CA CYS A 282 -6.26 -23.51 -14.25
C CYS A 282 -6.84 -23.74 -15.66
N GLN A 283 -7.17 -24.99 -15.97
CA GLN A 283 -7.73 -25.36 -17.26
C GLN A 283 -9.07 -24.63 -17.49
N ASN A 284 -9.26 -24.09 -18.70
CA ASN A 284 -10.45 -23.31 -19.11
C ASN A 284 -10.69 -22.00 -18.34
N ALA A 285 -9.80 -21.61 -17.42
CA ALA A 285 -9.88 -20.32 -16.76
C ALA A 285 -9.31 -19.21 -17.67
N THR A 286 -9.79 -17.99 -17.43
CA THR A 286 -9.34 -16.77 -18.11
C THR A 286 -8.92 -15.75 -17.06
N VAL A 287 -8.10 -14.75 -17.40
CA VAL A 287 -7.92 -13.61 -16.48
C VAL A 287 -9.17 -12.75 -16.54
N ASP A 288 -9.85 -12.61 -15.40
CA ASP A 288 -11.12 -11.88 -15.27
C ASP A 288 -10.88 -10.43 -14.82
N SER A 289 -9.90 -10.22 -13.92
CA SER A 289 -9.55 -8.87 -13.47
C SER A 289 -8.09 -8.75 -13.06
N ILE A 290 -7.62 -7.50 -12.97
CA ILE A 290 -6.32 -7.14 -12.44
C ILE A 290 -6.53 -6.31 -11.19
N ILE A 291 -5.90 -6.72 -10.08
CA ILE A 291 -5.80 -5.90 -8.88
C ILE A 291 -4.45 -5.18 -8.95
N SER A 292 -4.44 -3.88 -8.71
CA SER A 292 -3.25 -3.06 -8.92
C SER A 292 -3.07 -2.01 -7.85
N VAL A 293 -1.83 -1.57 -7.75
CA VAL A 293 -1.42 -0.42 -6.96
C VAL A 293 -0.69 0.52 -7.90
N ASN A 294 -1.30 1.67 -8.17
CA ASN A 294 -0.80 2.58 -9.19
C ASN A 294 -0.33 3.91 -8.56
N PRO A 295 0.92 4.35 -8.79
CA PRO A 295 1.33 5.72 -8.52
C PRO A 295 0.68 6.68 -9.52
N THR A 296 0.72 7.98 -9.19
CA THR A 296 0.27 9.02 -10.13
C THR A 296 1.05 8.94 -11.45
N GLY A 297 0.39 9.12 -12.59
CA GLY A 297 1.06 9.06 -13.90
C GLY A 297 1.26 7.65 -14.48
N LEU A 298 0.87 6.59 -13.76
CA LEU A 298 0.75 5.25 -14.32
C LEU A 298 -0.60 5.06 -15.00
N LEU A 299 -0.59 4.74 -16.29
CA LEU A 299 -1.76 4.42 -17.09
C LEU A 299 -1.64 3.01 -17.66
N THR A 300 -2.75 2.29 -17.75
CA THR A 300 -2.80 0.94 -18.31
C THR A 300 -3.71 0.87 -19.53
N THR A 301 -3.40 -0.03 -20.46
CA THR A 301 -4.35 -0.38 -21.53
C THR A 301 -5.36 -1.41 -21.06
N ALA A 302 -6.38 -1.65 -21.86
CA ALA A 302 -7.26 -2.80 -21.65
C ALA A 302 -6.47 -4.11 -21.73
N LEU A 303 -6.91 -5.10 -20.94
CA LEU A 303 -6.39 -6.46 -20.97
C LEU A 303 -6.73 -7.12 -22.31
N GLN A 304 -5.76 -7.80 -22.90
CA GLN A 304 -5.90 -8.54 -24.14
C GLN A 304 -5.38 -9.96 -23.95
N GLN A 305 -6.00 -10.93 -24.61
CA GLN A 305 -5.47 -12.30 -24.68
C GLN A 305 -4.33 -12.34 -25.70
N ASP A 306 -3.26 -13.09 -25.42
CA ASP A 306 -2.17 -13.28 -26.36
C ASP A 306 -2.66 -14.07 -27.59
N PRO A 307 -2.36 -13.62 -28.82
CA PRO A 307 -2.87 -14.25 -30.04
C PRO A 307 -2.25 -15.63 -30.34
N PHE A 308 -1.13 -15.98 -29.69
CA PHE A 308 -0.40 -17.23 -29.91
C PHE A 308 -0.52 -18.21 -28.73
N ASP A 309 -0.81 -17.73 -27.53
CA ASP A 309 -1.06 -18.55 -26.35
C ASP A 309 -2.33 -18.08 -25.60
N SER A 310 -3.43 -18.83 -25.76
CA SER A 310 -4.71 -18.50 -25.12
C SER A 310 -4.67 -18.52 -23.59
N THR A 311 -3.60 -19.02 -22.97
CA THR A 311 -3.41 -19.01 -21.52
C THR A 311 -2.75 -17.72 -21.02
N ILE A 312 -2.24 -16.87 -21.93
CA ILE A 312 -1.53 -15.64 -21.59
C ILE A 312 -2.42 -14.43 -21.84
N TYR A 313 -2.42 -13.50 -20.90
CA TYR A 313 -3.10 -12.21 -20.99
C TYR A 313 -2.10 -11.08 -20.76
N VAL A 314 -2.24 -10.02 -21.54
CA VAL A 314 -1.28 -8.92 -21.63
C VAL A 314 -1.97 -7.56 -21.58
N PHE A 315 -1.34 -6.59 -20.93
CA PHE A 315 -1.63 -5.18 -21.08
C PHE A 315 -0.34 -4.36 -21.01
N LEU A 316 -0.39 -3.12 -21.48
CA LEU A 316 0.71 -2.18 -21.36
C LEU A 316 0.52 -1.32 -20.12
N ALA A 317 1.59 -1.17 -19.35
CA ALA A 317 1.70 -0.22 -18.25
C ALA A 317 2.65 0.91 -18.68
N ASN A 318 2.11 2.13 -18.77
CA ASN A 318 2.81 3.34 -19.18
C ASN A 318 2.96 4.25 -17.98
N PHE A 319 4.16 4.33 -17.41
CA PHE A 319 4.46 5.23 -16.30
C PHE A 319 5.14 6.49 -16.80
N THR A 320 4.55 7.65 -16.54
CA THR A 320 5.19 8.95 -16.77
C THR A 320 5.55 9.59 -15.45
N SER A 321 6.85 9.76 -15.20
CA SER A 321 7.34 10.36 -13.96
C SER A 321 7.09 11.87 -13.93
N ASN A 322 6.85 12.41 -12.74
CA ASN A 322 6.73 13.86 -12.54
C ASN A 322 7.66 14.37 -11.43
N ALA A 323 7.85 15.69 -11.34
CA ALA A 323 8.80 16.30 -10.39
C ALA A 323 8.42 16.06 -8.94
N ASN A 324 7.13 15.90 -8.63
CA ASN A 324 6.64 15.62 -7.28
C ASN A 324 6.87 14.16 -6.88
N GLN A 325 7.37 13.31 -7.79
CA GLN A 325 7.66 11.90 -7.56
C GLN A 325 9.16 11.60 -7.46
N ILE A 326 10.02 12.62 -7.37
CA ILE A 326 11.47 12.39 -7.18
C ILE A 326 11.69 11.45 -5.98
N GLY A 327 12.44 10.37 -6.14
CA GLY A 327 12.59 9.31 -5.15
C GLY A 327 11.97 7.99 -5.60
N GLN A 328 11.80 7.06 -4.67
CA GLN A 328 11.21 5.75 -4.97
C GLN A 328 9.68 5.82 -5.07
N ASN A 329 9.13 5.13 -6.08
CA ASN A 329 7.70 4.95 -6.30
C ASN A 329 7.47 3.47 -6.60
N LEU A 330 6.52 2.86 -5.90
CA LEU A 330 6.24 1.43 -6.04
C LEU A 330 4.89 1.21 -6.73
N TYR A 331 4.80 0.24 -7.63
CA TYR A 331 3.56 -0.24 -8.21
C TYR A 331 3.56 -1.76 -8.28
N CYS A 332 2.38 -2.37 -8.19
CA CYS A 332 2.20 -3.82 -8.16
C CYS A 332 0.97 -4.22 -8.97
N PHE A 333 0.96 -5.44 -9.50
CA PHE A 333 -0.16 -6.01 -10.25
C PHE A 333 -0.33 -7.49 -9.89
N ALA A 334 -1.56 -7.92 -9.64
CA ALA A 334 -1.89 -9.34 -9.61
C ALA A 334 -3.09 -9.64 -10.51
N GLY A 335 -2.97 -10.72 -11.29
CA GLY A 335 -4.09 -11.26 -12.05
C GLY A 335 -5.03 -12.06 -11.16
N VAL A 336 -6.33 -11.95 -11.41
CA VAL A 336 -7.37 -12.80 -10.86
C VAL A 336 -7.99 -13.60 -11.99
N ASP A 337 -8.03 -14.92 -11.86
CA ASP A 337 -8.69 -15.78 -12.84
C ASP A 337 -10.22 -15.80 -12.67
N SER A 338 -10.93 -16.34 -13.66
CA SER A 338 -12.39 -16.47 -13.66
C SER A 338 -12.95 -17.45 -12.61
N ILE A 339 -12.10 -18.22 -11.94
CA ILE A 339 -12.47 -19.06 -10.79
C ILE A 339 -12.35 -18.24 -9.48
N GLY A 340 -11.60 -17.13 -9.52
CA GLY A 340 -11.35 -16.21 -8.42
C GLY A 340 -9.96 -16.35 -7.79
N ASN A 341 -9.08 -17.20 -8.32
CA ASN A 341 -7.72 -17.33 -7.81
C ASN A 341 -6.92 -16.08 -8.17
N GLN A 342 -6.27 -15.50 -7.18
CA GLN A 342 -5.34 -14.40 -7.39
C GLN A 342 -3.90 -14.94 -7.44
N GLY A 343 -3.11 -14.40 -8.36
CA GLY A 343 -1.66 -14.58 -8.38
C GLY A 343 -0.94 -13.74 -7.32
N ASP A 344 0.36 -13.99 -7.19
CA ASP A 344 1.24 -13.12 -6.42
C ASP A 344 1.39 -11.75 -7.12
N SER A 345 1.71 -10.73 -6.33
CA SER A 345 1.69 -9.31 -6.72
C SER A 345 3.07 -8.67 -6.82
#